data_AF-A0A7L4PQJ1-F1
#
_entry.id   AF-A0A7L4PQJ1-F1
#
_cell.length_a   1.000
_cell.length_b   1.000
_cell.length_c   1.000
_cell.angle_alpha   90.00
_cell.angle_beta   90.00
_cell.angle_gamma   90.00
#
_symmetry.space_group_name_H-M   'P 1'
#
loop_
_entity.id
_entity.type
_entity.pdbx_description
1 polymer ?
#
loop_
_entity_poly.entity_id
_entity_poly.type
_entity_poly.pdbx_seq_one_letter_code
_entity_poly.pdbx_strand_id
1 'polypeptide(L)'
;MKSIFLIFLKGIYVNTLRILFASDRVTSKDIRNSILQGKVKYPQAVNDESCIGCGGCANICPVEAIEMVPLDKPIQIVKGYTKTQTPKYDPLKCLYCFWCHDNCPIYAFYGKPGAIHPREVGEFKADPSKLLKEPIKLNEDQLKEIIDIMAKDASKYFEEV
;
A
#
# COMPACT_ATOMS: atom_id res chain seq x y z
N MET A 1 53.63 10.12 -3.36
CA MET A 1 53.22 9.04 -4.28
C MET A 1 52.53 7.95 -3.47
N LYS A 2 51.19 7.92 -3.39
CA LYS A 2 50.52 6.72 -2.84
C LYS A 2 50.92 5.56 -3.76
N SER A 3 51.67 4.61 -3.21
CA SER A 3 52.41 3.62 -3.98
C SER A 3 51.48 2.84 -4.90
N ILE A 4 51.82 2.71 -6.18
CA ILE A 4 51.13 1.87 -7.17
C ILE A 4 50.83 0.47 -6.60
N PHE A 5 51.71 -0.04 -5.73
CA PHE A 5 51.51 -1.29 -5.01
C PHE A 5 50.26 -1.31 -4.11
N LEU A 6 49.97 -0.22 -3.39
CA LEU A 6 48.77 -0.09 -2.56
C LEU A 6 47.49 -0.09 -3.41
N ILE A 7 47.54 0.50 -4.61
CA ILE A 7 46.42 0.48 -5.56
C ILE A 7 46.17 -0.96 -6.01
N PHE A 8 47.24 -1.70 -6.32
CA PHE A 8 47.16 -3.09 -6.76
C PHE A 8 46.59 -4.02 -5.67
N LEU A 9 47.09 -3.93 -4.44
CA LEU A 9 46.58 -4.70 -3.30
C LEU A 9 45.12 -4.39 -3.01
N LYS A 10 44.73 -3.10 -3.05
CA LYS A 10 43.32 -2.71 -2.88
C LYS A 10 42.45 -3.27 -4.00
N GLY A 11 42.95 -3.27 -5.25
CA GLY A 11 42.26 -3.87 -6.39
C GLY A 11 42.03 -5.36 -6.23
N ILE A 12 43.06 -6.13 -5.82
CA ILE A 12 42.94 -7.56 -5.53
C ILE A 12 41.92 -7.81 -4.42
N TYR A 13 42.01 -7.08 -3.32
CA TYR A 13 41.10 -7.23 -2.19
C TYR A 13 39.65 -7.00 -2.61
N VAL A 14 39.36 -5.86 -3.25
CA VAL A 14 38.00 -5.51 -3.68
C VAL A 14 37.47 -6.50 -4.73
N ASN A 15 38.27 -6.90 -5.71
CA ASN A 15 37.83 -7.87 -6.72
C ASN A 15 37.61 -9.27 -6.13
N THR A 16 38.46 -9.69 -5.18
CA THR A 16 38.28 -10.96 -4.47
C THR A 16 36.97 -10.96 -3.69
N LEU A 17 36.67 -9.85 -2.98
CA LEU A 17 35.39 -9.67 -2.30
C LEU A 17 34.19 -9.70 -3.25
N ARG A 18 34.29 -9.05 -4.42
CA ARG A 18 33.23 -9.05 -5.44
C ARG A 18 32.97 -10.44 -6.01
N ILE A 19 34.02 -11.20 -6.32
CA ILE A 19 33.90 -12.52 -6.97
C ILE A 19 33.41 -13.56 -5.97
N LEU A 20 34.06 -13.68 -4.82
CA LEU A 20 33.77 -14.73 -3.85
C LEU A 20 32.53 -14.41 -3.02
N PHE A 21 32.42 -13.17 -2.52
CA PHE A 21 31.39 -12.78 -1.57
C PHE A 21 30.29 -11.93 -2.18
N ALA A 22 30.35 -11.63 -3.48
CA ALA A 22 29.32 -10.82 -4.12
C ALA A 22 29.14 -9.43 -3.48
N SER A 23 30.20 -8.87 -2.88
CA SER A 23 30.12 -7.69 -2.00
C SER A 23 29.46 -6.46 -2.63
N ASP A 24 29.55 -6.33 -3.96
CA ASP A 24 29.02 -5.19 -4.71
C ASP A 24 27.71 -5.55 -5.46
N ARG A 25 27.08 -6.69 -5.16
CA ARG A 25 25.76 -7.01 -5.72
C ARG A 25 24.70 -6.18 -5.01
N VAL A 26 24.11 -5.26 -5.75
CA VAL A 26 22.98 -4.43 -5.30
C VAL A 26 21.63 -5.17 -5.32
N THR A 27 21.58 -6.35 -5.94
CA THR A 27 20.37 -7.20 -6.00
C THR A 27 20.56 -8.46 -5.17
N SER A 28 19.54 -8.84 -4.41
CA SER A 28 19.58 -10.10 -3.67
C SER A 28 19.69 -11.27 -4.66
N LYS A 29 20.49 -12.28 -4.27
CA LYS A 29 20.64 -13.50 -5.08
C LYS A 29 19.29 -14.18 -5.29
N ASP A 30 18.40 -14.11 -4.30
CA ASP A 30 17.07 -14.73 -4.34
C ASP A 30 16.16 -14.08 -5.39
N ILE A 31 16.14 -12.74 -5.47
CA ILE A 31 15.39 -12.02 -6.51
C ILE A 31 15.96 -12.37 -7.88
N ARG A 32 17.29 -12.34 -8.04
CA ARG A 32 17.94 -12.69 -9.31
C ARG A 32 17.61 -14.11 -9.75
N ASN A 33 17.71 -15.08 -8.84
CA ASN A 33 17.38 -16.48 -9.13
C ASN A 33 15.89 -16.64 -9.47
N SER A 34 15.01 -15.91 -8.79
CA SER A 34 13.57 -15.92 -9.08
C SER A 34 13.28 -15.38 -10.48
N ILE A 35 13.94 -14.29 -10.90
CA ILE A 35 13.83 -13.74 -12.26
C ILE A 35 14.35 -14.74 -13.30
N LEU A 36 15.55 -15.28 -13.10
CA LEU A 36 16.18 -16.22 -14.04
C LEU A 36 15.38 -17.52 -14.20
N GLN A 37 14.68 -17.95 -13.16
CA GLN A 37 13.83 -19.14 -13.18
C GLN A 37 12.37 -18.85 -13.57
N GLY A 38 12.01 -17.58 -13.82
CA GLY A 38 10.63 -17.17 -14.08
C GLY A 38 9.68 -17.39 -12.89
N LYS A 39 10.20 -17.47 -11.66
CA LYS A 39 9.44 -17.71 -10.42
C LYS A 39 9.08 -16.42 -9.68
N VAL A 40 9.03 -15.29 -10.37
CA VAL A 40 8.66 -14.01 -9.76
C VAL A 40 7.20 -14.07 -9.34
N LYS A 41 6.95 -13.99 -8.04
CA LYS A 41 5.59 -13.88 -7.51
C LYS A 41 5.18 -12.42 -7.51
N TYR A 42 3.99 -12.13 -8.03
CA TYR A 42 3.39 -10.82 -7.81
C TYR A 42 3.08 -10.68 -6.33
N PRO A 43 3.41 -9.54 -5.73
CA PRO A 43 3.18 -9.34 -4.32
C PRO A 43 1.67 -9.25 -4.05
N GLN A 44 1.27 -9.73 -2.87
CA GLN A 44 -0.11 -9.61 -2.44
C GLN A 44 -0.39 -8.13 -2.16
N ALA A 45 -1.15 -7.48 -3.02
CA ALA A 45 -1.44 -6.06 -2.92
C ALA A 45 -2.66 -5.76 -2.03
N VAL A 46 -3.50 -6.75 -1.74
CA VAL A 46 -4.76 -6.60 -1.00
C VAL A 46 -4.83 -7.61 0.14
N ASN A 47 -5.17 -7.12 1.33
CA ASN A 47 -5.50 -7.92 2.50
C ASN A 47 -7.02 -8.02 2.62
N ASP A 48 -7.61 -9.11 2.16
CA ASP A 48 -9.06 -9.28 2.15
C ASP A 48 -9.68 -9.32 3.55
N GLU A 49 -8.94 -9.80 4.55
CA GLU A 49 -9.41 -9.88 5.94
C GLU A 49 -9.58 -8.48 6.55
N SER A 50 -8.66 -7.57 6.27
CA SER A 50 -8.65 -6.21 6.81
C SER A 50 -9.42 -5.21 5.95
N CYS A 51 -9.67 -5.54 4.68
CA CYS A 51 -10.38 -4.68 3.73
C CYS A 51 -11.86 -4.57 4.07
N ILE A 52 -12.37 -3.33 4.17
CA ILE A 52 -13.78 -3.02 4.45
C ILE A 52 -14.66 -2.89 3.18
N GLY A 53 -14.07 -2.91 1.98
CA GLY A 53 -14.83 -2.85 0.71
C GLY A 53 -15.40 -1.47 0.35
N CYS A 54 -14.86 -0.38 0.92
CA CYS A 54 -15.37 0.99 0.73
C CYS A 54 -15.19 1.55 -0.70
N GLY A 55 -14.31 0.99 -1.53
CA GLY A 55 -14.07 1.45 -2.89
C GLY A 55 -13.20 2.71 -3.05
N GLY A 56 -12.77 3.35 -1.96
CA GLY A 56 -11.97 4.58 -2.04
C GLY A 56 -10.66 4.43 -2.82
N CYS A 57 -10.02 3.26 -2.73
CA CYS A 57 -8.80 2.97 -3.48
C CYS A 57 -8.99 2.90 -5.00
N ALA A 58 -10.15 2.42 -5.47
CA ALA A 58 -10.50 2.45 -6.89
C ALA A 58 -10.80 3.88 -7.36
N ASN A 59 -11.59 4.61 -6.58
CA ASN A 59 -12.00 5.98 -6.88
C ASN A 59 -10.82 6.96 -7.02
N ILE A 60 -9.79 6.80 -6.18
CA ILE A 60 -8.62 7.69 -6.21
C ILE A 60 -7.57 7.29 -7.25
N CYS A 61 -7.67 6.11 -7.87
CA CYS A 61 -6.62 5.61 -8.76
C CYS A 61 -6.62 6.36 -10.11
N PRO A 62 -5.57 7.13 -10.45
CA PRO A 62 -5.57 7.97 -11.67
C PRO A 62 -5.45 7.17 -12.98
N VAL A 63 -5.13 5.88 -12.87
CA VAL A 63 -4.87 4.96 -14.00
C VAL A 63 -5.76 3.73 -13.98
N GLU A 64 -6.78 3.73 -13.10
CA GLU A 64 -7.76 2.64 -13.01
C GLU A 64 -7.10 1.25 -12.86
N ALA A 65 -6.01 1.18 -12.08
CA ALA A 65 -5.31 -0.05 -11.76
C ALA A 65 -6.05 -0.91 -10.72
N ILE A 66 -7.15 -0.40 -10.16
CA ILE A 66 -7.94 -1.07 -9.13
C ILE A 66 -9.40 -1.09 -9.56
N GLU A 67 -9.97 -2.28 -9.63
CA GLU A 67 -11.38 -2.52 -9.95
C GLU A 67 -12.06 -3.15 -8.73
N MET A 68 -13.25 -2.68 -8.35
CA MET A 68 -14.01 -3.31 -7.27
C MET A 68 -14.80 -4.49 -7.82
N VAL A 69 -14.53 -5.69 -7.31
CA VAL A 69 -15.24 -6.91 -7.71
C VAL A 69 -16.21 -7.35 -6.60
N PRO A 70 -17.41 -7.82 -6.95
CA PRO A 70 -18.36 -8.33 -5.96
C PRO A 70 -17.82 -9.58 -5.26
N LEU A 71 -18.16 -9.73 -3.98
CA LEU A 71 -17.91 -10.95 -3.22
C LEU A 71 -19.04 -11.95 -3.45
N ASP A 72 -18.70 -13.23 -3.50
CA ASP A 72 -19.69 -14.32 -3.60
C ASP A 72 -20.68 -14.31 -2.43
N LYS A 73 -20.20 -13.93 -1.25
CA LYS A 73 -21.01 -13.83 -0.03
C LYS A 73 -20.74 -12.50 0.66
N PRO A 74 -21.78 -11.71 0.96
CA PRO A 74 -21.63 -10.48 1.72
C PRO A 74 -21.16 -10.79 3.14
N ILE A 75 -20.23 -9.98 3.65
CA ILE A 75 -19.66 -10.12 5.00
C ILE A 75 -20.13 -8.95 5.86
N GLN A 76 -20.92 -9.22 6.88
CA GLN A 76 -21.32 -8.17 7.82
C GLN A 76 -20.17 -7.89 8.80
N ILE A 77 -19.64 -6.67 8.76
CA ILE A 77 -18.52 -6.25 9.62
C ILE A 77 -19.06 -5.72 10.96
N VAL A 78 -19.99 -4.77 10.88
CA VAL A 78 -20.72 -4.22 12.02
C VAL A 78 -22.20 -4.09 11.68
N LYS A 79 -23.04 -3.89 12.69
CA LYS A 79 -24.48 -3.67 12.48
C LYS A 79 -24.68 -2.46 11.55
N GLY A 80 -25.27 -2.69 10.38
CA GLY A 80 -25.51 -1.66 9.37
C GLY A 80 -24.40 -1.49 8.32
N TYR A 81 -23.25 -2.16 8.45
CA TYR A 81 -22.18 -2.10 7.46
C TYR A 81 -21.80 -3.51 6.98
N THR A 82 -22.02 -3.74 5.68
CA THR A 82 -21.80 -5.03 5.03
C THR A 82 -20.86 -4.86 3.85
N LYS A 83 -19.76 -5.60 3.87
CA LYS A 83 -18.82 -5.69 2.76
C LYS A 83 -19.41 -6.56 1.66
N THR A 84 -19.65 -5.95 0.51
CA THR A 84 -20.21 -6.62 -0.68
C THR A 84 -19.19 -6.81 -1.79
N GLN A 85 -18.05 -6.13 -1.73
CA GLN A 85 -17.05 -6.09 -2.78
C GLN A 85 -15.63 -6.01 -2.20
N THR A 86 -14.63 -6.39 -3.01
CA THR A 86 -13.20 -6.32 -2.67
C THR A 86 -12.40 -5.78 -3.86
N PRO A 87 -11.28 -5.06 -3.67
CA PRO A 87 -10.50 -4.54 -4.79
C PRO A 87 -9.69 -5.65 -5.46
N LYS A 88 -9.73 -5.66 -6.80
CA LYS A 88 -8.84 -6.41 -7.67
C LYS A 88 -7.79 -5.44 -8.22
N TYR A 89 -6.52 -5.73 -7.95
CA TYR A 89 -5.39 -4.87 -8.31
C TYR A 89 -4.65 -5.41 -9.53
N ASP A 90 -4.39 -4.54 -10.51
CA ASP A 90 -3.56 -4.81 -11.69
C ASP A 90 -2.18 -4.15 -11.56
N PRO A 91 -1.11 -4.93 -11.32
CA PRO A 91 0.24 -4.39 -11.16
C PRO A 91 0.83 -3.82 -12.46
N LEU A 92 0.30 -4.17 -13.64
CA LEU A 92 0.83 -3.69 -14.92
C LEU A 92 0.35 -2.27 -15.24
N LYS A 93 -0.81 -1.88 -14.71
CA LYS A 93 -1.34 -0.51 -14.85
C LYS A 93 -0.82 0.44 -13.77
N CYS A 94 -0.43 -0.09 -12.61
CA CYS A 94 -0.08 0.72 -11.45
C CYS A 94 1.18 1.57 -11.66
N LEU A 95 1.09 2.86 -11.33
CA LEU A 95 2.22 3.80 -11.34
C LEU A 95 2.93 3.92 -9.98
N TYR A 96 2.52 3.12 -8.98
CA TYR A 96 3.11 3.11 -7.63
C TYR A 96 3.11 4.49 -6.94
N CYS A 97 2.03 5.26 -7.07
CA CYS A 97 1.88 6.58 -6.43
C CYS A 97 1.45 6.53 -4.95
N PHE A 98 1.06 5.35 -4.44
CA PHE A 98 0.64 5.09 -3.05
C PHE A 98 -0.69 5.73 -2.58
N TRP A 99 -1.42 6.42 -3.45
CA TRP A 99 -2.70 7.04 -3.06
C TRP A 99 -3.74 6.04 -2.52
N CYS A 100 -3.76 4.82 -3.03
CA CYS A 100 -4.66 3.78 -2.52
C CYS A 100 -4.34 3.38 -1.07
N HIS A 101 -3.07 3.41 -0.68
CA HIS A 101 -2.61 3.10 0.67
C HIS A 101 -2.90 4.27 1.61
N ASP A 102 -2.50 5.48 1.22
CA ASP A 102 -2.60 6.66 2.08
C ASP A 102 -4.05 7.07 2.36
N ASN A 103 -4.95 6.82 1.40
CA ASN A 103 -6.39 7.05 1.56
C ASN A 103 -7.15 5.81 2.04
N CYS A 104 -6.47 4.71 2.39
CA CYS A 104 -7.14 3.56 2.98
C CYS A 104 -7.62 3.95 4.40
N PRO A 105 -8.92 3.85 4.74
CA PRO A 105 -9.42 4.24 6.06
C PRO A 105 -8.74 3.52 7.22
N ILE A 106 -8.33 2.26 7.01
CA ILE A 106 -7.56 1.46 7.97
C ILE A 106 -6.23 2.16 8.33
N TYR A 107 -5.56 2.74 7.33
CA TYR A 107 -4.31 3.48 7.50
C TYR A 107 -4.56 4.91 7.95
N ALA A 108 -5.38 5.66 7.22
CA ALA A 108 -5.60 7.09 7.44
C ALA A 108 -6.19 7.41 8.81
N PHE A 109 -7.16 6.64 9.29
CA PHE A 109 -7.86 6.94 10.55
C PHE A 109 -7.29 6.17 11.75
N TYR A 110 -6.85 4.94 11.55
CA TYR A 110 -6.42 4.06 12.66
C TYR A 110 -4.90 3.90 12.76
N GLY A 111 -4.12 4.43 11.79
CA GLY A 111 -2.66 4.30 11.76
C GLY A 111 -2.19 2.85 11.68
N LYS A 112 -3.05 1.94 11.22
CA LYS A 112 -2.73 0.51 11.04
C LYS A 112 -2.22 0.30 9.61
N PRO A 113 -1.46 -0.78 9.33
CA PRO A 113 -1.12 -1.13 7.96
C PRO A 113 -2.36 -1.14 7.07
N GLY A 114 -2.30 -0.45 5.93
CA GLY A 114 -3.44 -0.34 5.02
C GLY A 114 -3.84 -1.69 4.45
N ALA A 115 -5.14 -1.89 4.22
CA ALA A 115 -5.65 -3.12 3.60
C ALA A 115 -5.28 -3.27 2.12
N ILE A 116 -4.69 -2.24 1.51
CA ILE A 116 -4.18 -2.23 0.14
C ILE A 116 -2.85 -1.51 0.08
N HIS A 117 -1.88 -2.07 -0.65
CA HIS A 117 -0.58 -1.46 -0.88
C HIS A 117 -0.02 -1.86 -2.26
N PRO A 118 0.45 -0.93 -3.11
CA PRO A 118 0.92 -1.23 -4.47
C PRO A 118 2.05 -2.26 -4.55
N ARG A 119 2.88 -2.28 -3.51
CA ARG A 119 3.94 -3.27 -3.30
C ARG A 119 3.36 -4.50 -2.61
N GLU A 120 3.36 -4.57 -1.29
CA GLU A 120 2.90 -5.74 -0.55
C GLU A 120 2.22 -5.31 0.75
N VAL A 121 1.10 -5.94 1.11
CA VAL A 121 0.39 -5.67 2.38
C VAL A 121 1.02 -6.39 3.58
N GLY A 122 1.82 -7.43 3.35
CA GLY A 122 2.41 -8.25 4.40
C GLY A 122 1.40 -9.07 5.21
N GLU A 123 1.88 -9.77 6.23
CA GLU A 123 1.06 -10.59 7.12
C GLU A 123 0.62 -9.79 8.35
N PHE A 124 -0.37 -8.92 8.17
CA PHE A 124 -1.06 -8.29 9.31
C PHE A 124 -2.53 -8.68 9.32
N LYS A 125 -3.10 -8.75 10.53
CA LYS A 125 -4.53 -9.02 10.71
C LYS A 125 -5.13 -7.89 11.52
N ALA A 126 -5.83 -6.99 10.85
CA ALA A 126 -6.66 -5.99 11.51
C ALA A 126 -8.11 -6.43 11.40
N ASP A 127 -8.78 -6.70 12.52
CA ASP A 127 -10.20 -7.03 12.55
C ASP A 127 -11.02 -5.75 12.33
N PRO A 128 -11.68 -5.58 11.17
CA PRO A 128 -12.38 -4.34 10.88
C PRO A 128 -13.56 -4.10 11.82
N SER A 129 -14.12 -5.16 12.39
CA SER A 129 -15.25 -5.10 13.33
C SER A 129 -14.89 -4.43 14.65
N LYS A 130 -13.61 -4.51 15.05
CA LYS A 130 -13.07 -3.82 16.23
C LYS A 130 -12.66 -2.41 15.88
N LEU A 131 -11.94 -2.22 14.76
CA LEU A 131 -11.50 -0.90 14.32
C LEU A 131 -12.65 0.08 14.15
N LEU A 132 -13.73 -0.34 13.49
CA LEU A 132 -14.90 0.53 13.27
C LEU A 132 -15.63 0.94 14.57
N LYS A 133 -15.37 0.27 15.69
CA LYS A 133 -15.90 0.64 17.01
C LYS A 133 -14.96 1.56 17.79
N GLU A 134 -13.69 1.63 17.41
CA GLU A 134 -12.73 2.52 18.04
C GLU A 134 -13.04 3.97 17.63
N PRO A 135 -13.02 4.92 18.58
CA PRO A 135 -13.22 6.33 18.25
C PRO A 135 -12.07 6.84 17.39
N ILE A 136 -12.40 7.52 16.29
CA ILE A 136 -11.41 8.20 15.46
C ILE A 136 -10.83 9.34 16.30
N LYS A 137 -9.51 9.34 16.48
CA LYS A 137 -8.81 10.40 17.22
C LYS A 137 -8.65 11.62 16.32
N LEU A 138 -9.64 12.50 16.33
CA LEU A 138 -9.56 13.83 15.73
C LEU A 138 -9.30 14.87 16.83
N ASN A 139 -8.40 15.81 16.58
CA ASN A 139 -8.30 16.99 17.43
C ASN A 139 -9.48 17.95 17.12
N GLU A 140 -9.77 18.88 18.03
CA GLU A 140 -10.92 19.79 17.87
C GLU A 140 -10.79 20.70 16.63
N ASP A 141 -9.58 21.06 16.24
CA ASP A 141 -9.35 21.96 15.10
C ASP A 141 -9.54 21.26 13.75
N GLN A 142 -9.10 19.99 13.64
CA GLN A 142 -9.36 19.09 12.52
C GLN A 142 -10.86 18.86 12.38
N LEU A 143 -11.58 18.72 13.49
CA LEU A 143 -13.03 18.55 13.44
C LEU A 143 -13.72 19.81 12.91
N LYS A 144 -13.30 21.00 13.35
CA LYS A 144 -13.82 22.28 12.81
C LYS A 144 -13.51 22.42 11.32
N GLU A 145 -12.30 22.07 10.89
CA GLU A 145 -11.90 22.13 9.49
C GLU A 145 -12.72 21.18 8.61
N ILE A 146 -12.93 19.94 9.05
CA ILE A 146 -13.78 18.97 8.35
C ILE A 146 -15.22 19.51 8.23
N ILE A 147 -15.78 20.05 9.32
CA ILE A 147 -17.14 20.63 9.32
C ILE A 147 -17.22 21.80 8.33
N ASP A 148 -16.23 22.68 8.31
CA ASP A 148 -16.18 23.83 7.40
C ASP A 148 -16.08 23.39 5.93
N ILE A 149 -15.22 22.40 5.63
CA ILE A 149 -15.12 21.81 4.28
C ILE A 149 -16.45 21.19 3.87
N MET A 150 -17.06 20.37 4.74
CA MET A 150 -18.34 19.72 4.46
C MET A 150 -19.47 20.75 4.28
N ALA A 151 -19.47 21.84 5.04
CA ALA A 151 -20.45 22.91 4.91
C ALA A 151 -20.30 23.67 3.58
N LYS A 152 -19.06 23.92 3.13
CA LYS A 152 -18.75 24.53 1.84
C LYS A 152 -19.06 23.62 0.65
N ASP A 153 -18.78 22.33 0.78
CA ASP A 153 -19.15 21.35 -0.25
C ASP A 153 -20.68 21.19 -0.33
N ALA A 154 -21.38 21.25 0.81
CA ALA A 154 -22.84 21.22 0.84
C ALA A 154 -23.46 22.47 0.21
N SER A 155 -22.90 23.67 0.43
CA SER A 155 -23.45 24.91 -0.13
C SER A 155 -23.49 24.91 -1.66
N LYS A 156 -22.54 24.21 -2.31
CA LYS A 156 -22.54 24.02 -3.77
C LYS A 156 -23.82 23.34 -4.31
N TYR A 157 -24.47 22.50 -3.51
CA TYR A 157 -25.73 21.84 -3.89
C TYR A 157 -26.98 22.66 -3.58
N PHE A 158 -26.85 23.79 -2.86
CA PHE A 158 -27.94 24.70 -2.53
C PHE A 158 -27.91 26.00 -3.36
N GLU A 159 -26.80 26.30 -4.05
CA GLU A 159 -26.71 27.41 -5.00
C GLU A 159 -27.33 27.10 -6.38
N GLU A 160 -27.65 25.84 -6.66
CA GLU A 160 -28.28 25.38 -7.92
C GLU A 160 -29.83 25.30 -7.87
N VAL A 161 -30.49 25.90 -6.87
CA VAL A 161 -31.97 25.97 -6.76
C VAL A 161 -32.48 27.40 -6.85
#